data_AF-Q8GMZ8-F1
#
_entry.id   AF-Q8GMZ8-F1
#
_cell.length_a   1.000
_cell.length_b   1.000
_cell.length_c   1.000
_cell.angle_alpha   90.00
_cell.angle_beta   90.00
_cell.angle_gamma   90.00
#
_symmetry.space_group_name_H-M   'P 1'
#
loop_
_entity.id
_entity.type
_entity.pdbx_description
1 polymer ?
#
loop_
_entity_poly.entity_id
_entity_poly.type
_entity_poly.pdbx_seq_one_letter_code
_entity_poly.pdbx_strand_id
1 'polypeptide(L)'
;MKETKINQVKKKLSRYQEVVYRNHCLKWSKNKLNVRFNGLFYRFEQLEEVWKPVTNFQSCPVQLINDPKETYDLCITHLYNQHLKNDGFYLKVTNDNQLTIESANLRGFQYAMEALLESFFSVGDQLLLPELILKHEPSVKIRGIIEGFYGIPWTHEMRLSLFSYMKDNQLNTFMYAPKDDELLRKKWRELYDAQELDKFKELLSAAEASNIDFWYLISPGNDIDITCEEDIQVLLKKLEQLIELGVFQFGLLMDDIDYQLKGAAKRRFREPAFAHAYLVNRVEEYLSTRLSNHELVICPTEYDNRHGSRYLATLSQEIPEQLPFFWTGPSTLAASISTEELQEMASVYQRPMLIWDNIPVNDYLEDKELLFMSPYENRTPNLSKERYQVTGVVSNPMAQLEASKFTINSMANYLWNCERFDPLETWTSVVEKVVGSKLQPAYLTLTNAFPNHYTSSLLSDEELLLAKDPEWVTKEMAALVQAVKWIQQEQHTSRLRTELEPWLQAITESWTFWQEWQLKKDPKEAEEWLAKKKTHRIGRDLVTAHLEQIIKS
;
A
#
# COMPACT_ATOMS: atom_id res chain seq x y z
N MET A 1 4.12 20.54 -33.59
CA MET A 1 4.79 19.28 -33.17
C MET A 1 5.63 19.46 -31.90
N LYS A 2 6.57 20.41 -31.84
CA LYS A 2 7.39 20.66 -30.63
C LYS A 2 6.56 21.11 -29.42
N GLU A 3 5.63 22.04 -29.63
CA GLU A 3 4.71 22.52 -28.58
C GLU A 3 3.80 21.40 -28.04
N THR A 4 3.31 20.53 -28.94
CA THR A 4 2.53 19.34 -28.58
C THR A 4 3.32 18.36 -27.70
N LYS A 5 4.60 18.13 -27.99
CA LYS A 5 5.46 17.23 -27.19
C LYS A 5 5.86 17.84 -25.85
N ILE A 6 6.09 19.14 -25.78
CA ILE A 6 6.31 19.84 -24.51
C ILE A 6 5.06 19.74 -23.63
N ASN A 7 3.86 19.88 -24.20
CA ASN A 7 2.62 19.70 -23.46
C ASN A 7 2.44 18.27 -22.95
N GLN A 8 2.92 17.26 -23.68
CA GLN A 8 2.95 15.87 -23.19
C GLN A 8 3.90 15.71 -21.99
N VAL A 9 5.09 16.31 -22.03
CA VAL A 9 6.01 16.31 -20.86
C VAL A 9 5.38 17.03 -19.68
N LYS A 10 4.76 18.20 -19.90
CA LYS A 10 4.02 18.92 -18.85
C LYS A 10 2.91 18.08 -18.24
N LYS A 11 2.18 17.30 -19.05
CA LYS A 11 1.16 16.37 -18.56
C LYS A 11 1.76 15.21 -17.76
N LYS A 12 2.90 14.65 -18.16
CA LYS A 12 3.58 13.61 -17.35
C LYS A 12 4.03 14.15 -16.01
N LEU A 13 4.63 15.34 -16.03
CA LEU A 13 5.21 15.96 -14.85
C LEU A 13 4.17 16.61 -13.92
N SER A 14 2.89 16.72 -14.32
CA SER A 14 1.85 17.34 -13.47
C SER A 14 1.56 16.55 -12.19
N ARG A 15 2.02 15.30 -12.09
CA ARG A 15 1.94 14.49 -10.87
C ARG A 15 2.93 14.93 -9.78
N TYR A 16 3.97 15.69 -10.14
CA TYR A 16 4.95 16.20 -9.18
C TYR A 16 4.42 17.49 -8.52
N GLN A 17 4.78 17.71 -7.25
CA GLN A 17 4.19 18.77 -6.42
C GLN A 17 4.59 20.18 -6.85
N GLU A 18 5.87 20.38 -7.19
CA GLU A 18 6.40 21.66 -7.65
C GLU A 18 7.21 21.42 -8.92
N VAL A 19 6.73 22.00 -10.04
CA VAL A 19 7.41 21.96 -11.34
C VAL A 19 7.54 23.37 -11.88
N VAL A 20 8.76 23.86 -12.03
CA VAL A 20 9.04 25.19 -12.59
C VAL A 20 9.81 25.04 -13.88
N TYR A 21 9.20 25.41 -15.00
CA TYR A 21 9.85 25.44 -16.30
C TYR A 21 10.52 26.79 -16.56
N ARG A 22 11.62 26.75 -17.29
CA ARG A 22 12.28 27.95 -17.84
C ARG A 22 12.23 27.94 -19.36
N ASN A 23 12.51 29.09 -19.97
CA ASN A 23 12.38 29.28 -21.43
C ASN A 23 13.53 28.69 -22.26
N HIS A 24 14.36 27.81 -21.68
CA HIS A 24 15.43 27.11 -22.38
C HIS A 24 15.20 25.60 -22.42
N CYS A 25 15.86 24.97 -23.37
CA CYS A 25 15.80 23.54 -23.58
C CYS A 25 17.12 23.09 -24.17
N LEU A 26 17.77 22.13 -23.50
CA LEU A 26 18.95 21.45 -23.98
C LEU A 26 18.58 20.59 -25.19
N LYS A 27 19.50 20.45 -26.14
CA LYS A 27 19.25 19.78 -27.42
C LYS A 27 20.48 19.02 -27.87
N TRP A 28 20.28 17.78 -28.29
CA TRP A 28 21.33 16.94 -28.85
C TRP A 28 20.86 16.29 -30.15
N SER A 29 21.70 16.34 -31.18
CA SER A 29 21.45 15.68 -32.47
C SER A 29 21.97 14.24 -32.47
N LYS A 30 21.65 13.49 -31.40
CA LYS A 30 22.02 12.09 -31.24
C LYS A 30 21.05 11.37 -30.32
N ASN A 31 20.96 10.06 -30.50
CA ASN A 31 20.07 9.17 -29.74
C ASN A 31 20.73 8.57 -28.49
N LYS A 32 22.04 8.79 -28.29
CA LYS A 32 22.80 8.31 -27.14
C LYS A 32 23.60 9.44 -26.50
N LEU A 33 23.47 9.61 -25.18
CA LEU A 33 24.19 10.64 -24.42
C LEU A 33 25.31 10.03 -23.57
N ASN A 34 26.46 10.69 -23.57
CA ASN A 34 27.56 10.46 -22.66
C ASN A 34 27.31 11.28 -21.40
N VAL A 35 27.07 10.62 -20.27
CA VAL A 35 26.74 11.26 -19.00
C VAL A 35 27.91 11.09 -18.04
N ARG A 36 28.40 12.21 -17.54
CA ARG A 36 29.31 12.24 -16.39
C ARG A 36 28.47 12.30 -15.13
N PHE A 37 28.83 11.51 -14.12
CA PHE A 37 28.20 11.58 -12.80
C PHE A 37 29.22 12.07 -11.77
N ASN A 38 28.84 13.09 -11.01
CA ASN A 38 29.60 13.65 -9.91
C ASN A 38 28.77 13.54 -8.62
N GLY A 39 29.02 12.52 -7.82
CA GLY A 39 28.31 12.36 -6.54
C GLY A 39 29.11 11.41 -5.67
N LEU A 40 29.20 11.74 -4.39
CA LEU A 40 29.79 10.87 -3.38
C LEU A 40 28.62 10.27 -2.59
N PHE A 41 28.12 9.11 -3.01
CA PHE A 41 27.03 8.46 -2.26
C PHE A 41 27.34 7.03 -1.85
N TYR A 42 27.04 6.84 -0.56
CA TYR A 42 27.10 5.69 0.35
C TYR A 42 28.44 4.98 0.46
N ARG A 43 29.01 5.01 1.67
CA ARG A 43 30.20 4.26 2.04
C ARG A 43 29.93 2.79 1.65
N PHE A 44 30.74 2.24 0.74
CA PHE A 44 30.71 0.85 0.24
C PHE A 44 29.79 0.52 -0.96
N GLU A 45 29.00 1.44 -1.51
CA GLU A 45 28.28 1.21 -2.78
C GLU A 45 29.11 1.68 -3.98
N GLN A 46 29.04 0.94 -5.10
CA GLN A 46 29.71 1.33 -6.35
C GLN A 46 28.78 2.17 -7.22
N LEU A 47 29.35 3.12 -7.98
CA LEU A 47 28.61 3.96 -8.93
C LEU A 47 27.78 3.12 -9.91
N GLU A 48 28.31 1.97 -10.33
CA GLU A 48 27.60 1.01 -11.17
C GLU A 48 26.33 0.46 -10.51
N GLU A 49 26.32 0.23 -9.19
CA GLU A 49 25.15 -0.32 -8.46
C GLU A 49 24.04 0.71 -8.35
N VAL A 50 24.39 1.96 -8.08
CA VAL A 50 23.45 3.09 -8.06
C VAL A 50 22.87 3.38 -9.45
N TRP A 51 23.66 3.16 -10.50
CA TRP A 51 23.28 3.46 -11.88
C TRP A 51 22.56 2.28 -12.58
N LYS A 52 22.82 1.03 -12.19
CA LYS A 52 22.27 -0.19 -12.81
C LYS A 52 20.73 -0.24 -12.85
N PRO A 53 19.97 0.19 -11.83
CA PRO A 53 18.52 0.29 -11.92
C PRO A 53 18.04 1.30 -12.97
N VAL A 54 18.91 2.24 -13.34
CA VAL A 54 18.64 3.40 -14.21
C VAL A 54 19.13 3.16 -15.65
N THR A 55 19.70 2.00 -15.98
CA THR A 55 20.33 1.74 -17.30
C THR A 55 19.34 1.61 -18.46
N ASN A 56 18.05 1.45 -18.20
CA ASN A 56 17.02 1.33 -19.22
C ASN A 56 16.31 2.67 -19.45
N PHE A 57 17.05 3.68 -19.91
CA PHE A 57 16.47 4.83 -20.57
C PHE A 57 15.81 4.38 -21.90
N GLN A 58 14.61 3.79 -21.86
CA GLN A 58 13.92 3.30 -23.07
C GLN A 58 13.73 4.39 -24.15
N SER A 59 13.73 5.67 -23.76
CA SER A 59 13.63 6.84 -24.64
C SER A 59 14.97 7.48 -25.04
N CYS A 60 16.08 7.19 -24.35
CA CYS A 60 17.40 7.77 -24.63
C CYS A 60 18.54 6.96 -23.99
N PRO A 61 19.15 5.97 -24.67
CA PRO A 61 20.27 5.24 -24.10
C PRO A 61 21.37 6.17 -23.59
N VAL A 62 21.76 6.01 -22.33
CA VAL A 62 22.85 6.77 -21.70
C VAL A 62 24.06 5.86 -21.52
N GLN A 63 25.24 6.39 -21.82
CA GLN A 63 26.51 5.81 -21.45
C GLN A 63 27.13 6.64 -20.34
N LEU A 64 27.41 5.97 -19.22
CA LEU A 64 28.15 6.58 -18.12
C LEU A 64 29.63 6.71 -18.50
N ILE A 65 30.22 7.88 -18.24
CA ILE A 65 31.62 8.19 -18.51
C ILE A 65 32.35 8.31 -17.18
N ASN A 66 33.31 7.40 -16.95
CA ASN A 66 34.10 7.34 -15.73
C ASN A 66 35.51 7.96 -15.89
N ASP A 67 36.04 8.06 -17.11
CA ASP A 67 37.35 8.68 -17.35
C ASP A 67 37.21 10.22 -17.38
N PRO A 68 37.89 10.96 -16.48
CA PRO A 68 37.84 12.43 -16.46
C PRO A 68 38.39 13.10 -17.73
N LYS A 69 39.08 12.37 -18.62
CA LYS A 69 39.59 12.85 -19.91
C LYS A 69 38.58 12.69 -21.05
N GLU A 70 37.53 11.89 -20.88
CA GLU A 70 36.49 11.71 -21.90
C GLU A 70 35.49 12.87 -21.90
N THR A 71 35.02 13.25 -23.10
CA THR A 71 34.02 14.31 -23.26
C THR A 71 32.62 13.80 -22.93
N TYR A 72 31.85 14.58 -22.17
CA TYR A 72 30.48 14.28 -21.80
C TYR A 72 29.50 15.29 -22.40
N ASP A 73 28.25 14.86 -22.59
CA ASP A 73 27.14 15.70 -23.06
C ASP A 73 26.35 16.33 -21.93
N LEU A 74 26.30 15.63 -20.80
CA LEU A 74 25.54 16.00 -19.61
C LEU A 74 26.36 15.64 -18.38
N CYS A 75 26.32 16.48 -17.36
CA CYS A 75 26.89 16.18 -16.06
C CYS A 75 25.79 16.18 -15.01
N ILE A 76 25.59 15.05 -14.34
CA ILE A 76 24.65 14.92 -13.23
C ILE A 76 25.45 15.00 -11.93
N THR A 77 25.15 15.98 -11.11
CA THR A 77 25.72 16.12 -9.77
C THR A 77 24.70 15.69 -8.73
N HIS A 78 25.05 14.77 -7.85
CA HIS A 78 24.18 14.36 -6.74
C HIS A 78 24.71 14.91 -5.41
N LEU A 79 23.84 15.48 -4.59
CA LEU A 79 24.16 16.08 -3.29
C LEU A 79 23.26 15.50 -2.18
N TYR A 80 23.87 15.14 -1.04
CA TYR A 80 23.11 14.64 0.12
C TYR A 80 22.42 15.81 0.79
N ASN A 81 21.11 15.71 0.99
CA ASN A 81 20.32 16.73 1.65
C ASN A 81 19.46 16.12 2.75
N GLN A 82 19.94 16.23 3.99
CA GLN A 82 19.24 15.78 5.21
C GLN A 82 17.97 16.55 5.53
N HIS A 83 17.72 17.70 4.89
CA HIS A 83 16.54 18.52 5.12
C HIS A 83 15.35 18.11 4.24
N LEU A 84 15.57 17.23 3.25
CA LEU A 84 14.50 16.59 2.52
C LEU A 84 13.91 15.45 3.35
N LYS A 85 12.60 15.26 3.25
CA LYS A 85 11.96 14.05 3.78
C LYS A 85 12.53 12.81 3.10
N ASN A 86 12.53 11.68 3.82
CA ASN A 86 12.91 10.39 3.25
C ASN A 86 12.18 10.12 1.93
N ASP A 87 12.90 9.59 0.95
CA ASP A 87 12.44 9.36 -0.43
C ASP A 87 12.08 10.63 -1.23
N GLY A 88 12.20 11.82 -0.63
CA GLY A 88 12.05 13.10 -1.30
C GLY A 88 13.27 13.46 -2.16
N PHE A 89 13.04 14.30 -3.17
CA PHE A 89 14.09 14.80 -4.03
C PHE A 89 13.87 16.23 -4.53
N TYR A 90 14.99 16.83 -4.91
CA TYR A 90 15.06 18.05 -5.70
C TYR A 90 15.86 17.76 -6.97
N LEU A 91 15.30 18.10 -8.14
CA LEU A 91 15.95 17.95 -9.44
C LEU A 91 15.98 19.30 -10.14
N LYS A 92 17.17 19.72 -10.56
CA LYS A 92 17.40 20.97 -11.29
C LYS A 92 18.18 20.69 -12.56
N VAL A 93 17.62 21.12 -13.69
CA VAL A 93 18.25 21.10 -15.00
C VAL A 93 18.61 22.54 -15.37
N THR A 94 19.88 22.82 -15.67
CA THR A 94 20.35 24.14 -16.14
C THR A 94 20.77 24.11 -17.61
N ASN A 95 20.93 25.28 -18.23
CA ASN A 95 21.17 25.44 -19.67
C ASN A 95 22.63 25.18 -20.12
N ASP A 96 23.53 24.89 -19.18
CA ASP A 96 24.97 24.63 -19.35
C ASP A 96 25.30 23.12 -19.30
N ASN A 97 24.31 22.26 -19.61
CA ASN A 97 24.40 20.80 -19.53
C ASN A 97 24.73 20.26 -18.13
N GLN A 98 24.47 21.05 -17.08
CA GLN A 98 24.57 20.61 -15.69
C GLN A 98 23.20 20.25 -15.13
N LEU A 99 23.16 19.14 -14.38
CA LEU A 99 22.04 18.74 -13.57
C LEU A 99 22.46 18.63 -12.11
N THR A 100 21.56 18.99 -11.21
CA THR A 100 21.71 18.74 -9.79
C THR A 100 20.53 17.90 -9.31
N ILE A 101 20.83 16.80 -8.63
CA ILE A 101 19.86 16.02 -7.86
C ILE A 101 20.25 16.16 -6.40
N GLU A 102 19.28 16.43 -5.53
CA GLU A 102 19.43 16.34 -4.08
C GLU A 102 18.45 15.32 -3.54
N SER A 103 18.90 14.46 -2.63
CA SER A 103 18.03 13.49 -1.95
C SER A 103 18.59 13.13 -0.56
N ALA A 104 17.70 12.62 0.30
CA ALA A 104 18.07 12.14 1.64
C ALA A 104 18.48 10.65 1.65
N ASN A 105 18.09 9.89 0.64
CA ASN A 105 18.42 8.46 0.51
C ASN A 105 18.46 8.02 -0.97
N LEU A 106 18.81 6.75 -1.20
CA LEU A 106 18.92 6.16 -2.53
C LEU A 106 17.56 6.10 -3.25
N ARG A 107 16.47 5.80 -2.53
CA ARG A 107 15.13 5.74 -3.11
C ARG A 107 14.69 7.11 -3.67
N GLY A 108 14.95 8.20 -2.95
CA GLY A 108 14.69 9.56 -3.45
C GLY A 108 15.54 9.91 -4.67
N PHE A 109 16.79 9.46 -4.72
CA PHE A 109 17.63 9.60 -5.91
C PHE A 109 17.03 8.85 -7.12
N GLN A 110 16.56 7.62 -6.93
CA GLN A 110 15.92 6.84 -7.99
C GLN A 110 14.64 7.51 -8.51
N TYR A 111 13.79 8.03 -7.62
CA TYR A 111 12.60 8.79 -8.01
C TYR A 111 12.95 10.08 -8.78
N ALA A 112 14.04 10.76 -8.40
CA ALA A 112 14.55 11.91 -9.16
C ALA A 112 15.00 11.50 -10.57
N MET A 113 15.68 10.36 -10.69
CA MET A 113 16.09 9.82 -11.99
C MET A 113 14.89 9.44 -12.86
N GLU A 114 13.85 8.82 -12.30
CA GLU A 114 12.60 8.54 -13.02
C GLU A 114 11.93 9.83 -13.52
N ALA A 115 11.87 10.87 -12.69
CA ALA A 115 11.34 12.18 -13.09
C ALA A 115 12.19 12.83 -14.20
N LEU A 116 13.51 12.69 -14.13
CA LEU A 116 14.42 13.13 -15.18
C LEU A 116 14.15 12.40 -16.50
N LEU A 117 13.97 11.07 -16.47
CA LEU A 117 13.65 10.27 -17.65
C LEU A 117 12.36 10.72 -18.33
N GLU A 118 11.32 11.00 -17.54
CA GLU A 118 10.04 11.50 -18.05
C GLU A 118 10.10 12.90 -18.65
N SER A 119 11.14 13.66 -18.28
CA SER A 119 11.39 15.01 -18.78
C SER A 119 12.00 15.02 -20.19
N PHE A 120 12.62 13.93 -20.64
CA PHE A 120 13.18 13.83 -21.99
C PHE A 120 12.09 13.62 -23.05
N PHE A 121 12.28 14.23 -24.22
CA PHE A 121 11.43 14.01 -25.39
C PHE A 121 12.20 14.25 -26.70
N SER A 122 11.76 13.64 -27.79
CA SER A 122 12.42 13.78 -29.10
C SER A 122 11.57 14.56 -30.10
N VAL A 123 12.17 15.40 -30.96
CA VAL A 123 11.53 16.07 -32.09
C VAL A 123 12.37 15.83 -33.35
N GLY A 124 11.85 15.05 -34.29
CA GLY A 124 12.69 14.48 -35.35
C GLY A 124 13.80 13.63 -34.73
N ASP A 125 15.04 13.83 -35.19
CA ASP A 125 16.24 13.15 -34.66
C ASP A 125 16.90 13.90 -33.49
N GLN A 126 16.27 14.98 -33.01
CA GLN A 126 16.78 15.74 -31.86
C GLN A 126 16.18 15.22 -30.57
N LEU A 127 17.04 14.92 -29.60
CA LEU A 127 16.67 14.72 -28.22
C LEU A 127 16.66 16.05 -27.48
N LEU A 128 15.65 16.29 -26.66
CA LEU A 128 15.43 17.53 -25.92
C LEU A 128 15.18 17.25 -24.43
N LEU A 129 15.70 18.16 -23.59
CA LEU A 129 15.42 18.22 -22.15
C LEU A 129 15.10 19.68 -21.76
N PRO A 130 13.93 19.99 -21.18
CA PRO A 130 13.62 21.35 -20.76
C PRO A 130 14.49 21.78 -19.58
N GLU A 131 14.84 23.06 -19.51
CA GLU A 131 15.36 23.66 -18.27
C GLU A 131 14.21 23.69 -17.25
N LEU A 132 14.38 23.02 -16.12
CA LEU A 132 13.32 22.82 -15.14
C LEU A 132 13.85 22.64 -13.73
N ILE A 133 13.00 22.94 -12.77
CA ILE A 133 13.17 22.59 -11.35
C ILE A 133 11.98 21.72 -10.95
N LEU A 134 12.27 20.63 -10.26
CA LEU A 134 11.32 19.70 -9.70
C LEU A 134 11.61 19.53 -8.21
N LYS A 135 10.59 19.71 -7.37
CA LYS A 135 10.64 19.36 -5.95
C LYS A 135 9.48 18.42 -5.63
N HIS A 136 9.79 17.29 -5.01
CA HIS A 136 8.80 16.27 -4.70
C HIS A 136 9.18 15.53 -3.41
N GLU A 137 8.29 15.55 -2.43
CA GLU A 137 8.51 14.96 -1.11
C GLU A 137 7.24 14.22 -0.66
N PRO A 138 7.36 12.99 -0.14
CA PRO A 138 6.21 12.28 0.38
C PRO A 138 5.72 12.94 1.68
N SER A 139 4.42 12.83 1.93
CA SER A 139 3.83 13.31 3.18
C SER A 139 4.25 12.41 4.34
N VAL A 140 4.23 11.09 4.11
CA VAL A 140 4.45 10.04 5.13
C VAL A 140 5.72 9.21 4.81
N LYS A 141 6.53 8.89 5.84
CA LYS A 141 7.79 8.15 5.69
C LYS A 141 7.58 6.70 5.29
N ILE A 142 6.79 5.93 6.04
CA ILE A 142 6.47 4.53 5.73
C ILE A 142 5.14 4.47 4.98
N ARG A 143 5.15 3.87 3.79
CA ARG A 143 3.99 3.78 2.90
C ARG A 143 3.96 2.37 2.34
N GLY A 144 3.04 1.55 2.81
CA GLY A 144 3.21 0.12 2.59
C GLY A 144 1.96 -0.72 2.65
N ILE A 145 2.21 -2.02 2.66
CA ILE A 145 1.20 -3.06 2.73
C ILE A 145 1.61 -4.00 3.86
N ILE A 146 0.64 -4.37 4.68
CA ILE A 146 0.75 -5.46 5.63
C ILE A 146 -0.13 -6.60 5.15
N GLU A 147 0.45 -7.77 4.89
CA GLU A 147 -0.32 -8.98 4.62
C GLU A 147 -0.85 -9.49 5.96
N GLY A 148 -1.87 -8.86 6.52
CA GLY A 148 -2.31 -9.04 7.91
C GLY A 148 -3.72 -9.60 8.08
N PHE A 149 -4.36 -10.01 6.99
CA PHE A 149 -5.71 -10.55 6.93
C PHE A 149 -5.78 -12.03 7.35
N TYR A 150 -6.97 -12.46 7.77
CA TYR A 150 -7.36 -13.85 7.98
C TYR A 150 -7.80 -14.50 6.66
N GLY A 151 -7.54 -15.81 6.52
CA GLY A 151 -7.81 -16.57 5.30
C GLY A 151 -6.54 -16.99 4.58
N ILE A 152 -6.70 -17.53 3.37
CA ILE A 152 -5.60 -18.11 2.59
C ILE A 152 -4.53 -17.03 2.32
N PRO A 153 -3.30 -17.20 2.85
CA PRO A 153 -2.21 -16.25 2.60
C PRO A 153 -1.90 -16.13 1.11
N TRP A 154 -1.31 -15.00 0.72
CA TRP A 154 -0.86 -14.83 -0.65
C TRP A 154 0.20 -15.84 -1.02
N THR A 155 0.14 -16.31 -2.27
CA THR A 155 1.16 -17.20 -2.78
C THR A 155 2.50 -16.47 -2.91
N HIS A 156 3.58 -17.25 -2.96
CA HIS A 156 4.92 -16.71 -3.18
C HIS A 156 5.02 -15.87 -4.46
N GLU A 157 4.42 -16.33 -5.57
CA GLU A 157 4.40 -15.59 -6.84
C GLU A 157 3.63 -14.27 -6.74
N MET A 158 2.53 -14.25 -5.97
CA MET A 158 1.76 -13.03 -5.71
C MET A 158 2.63 -11.99 -4.98
N ARG A 159 3.33 -12.41 -3.91
CA ARG A 159 4.25 -11.55 -3.14
C ARG A 159 5.39 -11.00 -4.00
N LEU A 160 6.02 -11.84 -4.83
CA LEU A 160 7.08 -11.38 -5.75
C LEU A 160 6.55 -10.34 -6.75
N SER A 161 5.36 -10.58 -7.33
CA SER A 161 4.76 -9.62 -8.27
C SER A 161 4.31 -8.32 -7.61
N LEU A 162 4.01 -8.37 -6.30
CA LEU A 162 3.59 -7.21 -5.54
C LEU A 162 4.74 -6.19 -5.37
N PHE A 163 6.00 -6.62 -5.21
CA PHE A 163 7.11 -5.69 -5.01
C PHE A 163 7.35 -4.77 -6.21
N SER A 164 7.24 -5.30 -7.44
CA SER A 164 7.28 -4.47 -8.65
C SER A 164 6.13 -3.46 -8.66
N TYR A 165 4.92 -3.91 -8.31
CA TYR A 165 3.77 -3.02 -8.22
C TYR A 165 3.96 -1.92 -7.17
N MET A 166 4.50 -2.26 -6.00
CA MET A 166 4.77 -1.30 -4.93
C MET A 166 5.77 -0.23 -5.38
N LYS A 167 6.87 -0.64 -6.01
CA LYS A 167 7.87 0.25 -6.59
C LYS A 167 7.24 1.23 -7.58
N ASP A 168 6.47 0.73 -8.55
CA ASP A 168 5.82 1.53 -9.60
C ASP A 168 4.78 2.53 -9.07
N ASN A 169 4.41 2.38 -7.79
CA ASN A 169 3.43 3.21 -7.08
C ASN A 169 4.02 3.90 -5.85
N GLN A 170 5.35 4.00 -5.75
CA GLN A 170 6.05 4.76 -4.71
C GLN A 170 5.74 4.30 -3.26
N LEU A 171 5.29 3.05 -3.12
CA LEU A 171 5.25 2.34 -1.85
C LEU A 171 6.63 1.79 -1.55
N ASN A 172 6.97 1.73 -0.26
CA ASN A 172 8.31 1.39 0.17
C ASN A 172 8.38 0.30 1.23
N THR A 173 7.26 -0.18 1.77
CA THR A 173 7.28 -1.08 2.93
C THR A 173 6.34 -2.26 2.71
N PHE A 174 6.84 -3.49 2.87
CA PHE A 174 6.03 -4.70 2.92
C PHE A 174 6.20 -5.39 4.26
N MET A 175 5.10 -5.67 4.94
CA MET A 175 5.08 -6.34 6.23
C MET A 175 4.48 -7.74 6.10
N TYR A 176 5.33 -8.75 6.29
CA TYR A 176 4.95 -10.16 6.28
C TYR A 176 4.31 -10.52 7.64
N ALA A 177 2.98 -10.61 7.66
CA ALA A 177 2.20 -10.92 8.86
C ALA A 177 0.95 -11.82 8.64
N PRO A 178 0.92 -12.75 7.66
CA PRO A 178 -0.31 -13.48 7.34
C PRO A 178 -0.81 -14.26 8.56
N LYS A 179 -2.05 -14.01 8.97
CA LYS A 179 -2.62 -14.58 10.22
C LYS A 179 -2.71 -16.10 10.20
N ASP A 180 -2.92 -16.67 9.02
CA ASP A 180 -3.05 -18.12 8.80
C ASP A 180 -1.72 -18.81 8.43
N ASP A 181 -0.59 -18.08 8.41
CA ASP A 181 0.73 -18.73 8.46
C ASP A 181 0.96 -19.30 9.86
N GLU A 182 0.92 -20.64 9.95
CA GLU A 182 1.07 -21.31 11.23
C GLU A 182 2.40 -20.97 11.90
N LEU A 183 3.50 -20.82 11.15
CA LEU A 183 4.83 -20.57 11.71
C LEU A 183 5.05 -19.14 12.21
N LEU A 184 4.11 -18.21 11.94
CA LEU A 184 4.08 -16.88 12.55
C LEU A 184 3.27 -16.83 13.84
N ARG A 185 2.31 -17.74 14.01
CA ARG A 185 1.28 -17.62 15.04
C ARG A 185 1.02 -18.89 15.83
N LYS A 186 0.54 -19.98 15.21
CA LYS A 186 0.17 -21.21 15.95
C LYS A 186 1.37 -22.08 16.34
N LYS A 187 2.38 -22.09 15.49
CA LYS A 187 3.62 -22.87 15.56
C LYS A 187 4.83 -21.93 15.55
N TRP A 188 4.69 -20.75 16.16
CA TRP A 188 5.76 -19.72 16.19
C TRP A 188 7.08 -20.23 16.78
N ARG A 189 7.04 -21.29 17.59
CA ARG A 189 8.20 -21.99 18.16
C ARG A 189 8.99 -22.82 17.15
N GLU A 190 8.35 -23.25 16.08
CA GLU A 190 8.98 -24.06 15.04
C GLU A 190 9.79 -23.17 14.09
N LEU A 191 11.02 -23.55 13.79
CA LEU A 191 11.87 -22.84 12.83
C LEU A 191 11.42 -23.15 11.40
N TYR A 192 11.69 -22.22 10.48
CA TYR A 192 11.48 -22.47 9.06
C TYR A 192 12.43 -23.55 8.54
N ASP A 193 11.94 -24.41 7.65
CA ASP A 193 12.77 -25.40 6.97
C ASP A 193 13.58 -24.79 5.82
N ALA A 194 14.45 -25.59 5.18
CA ALA A 194 15.31 -25.10 4.10
C ALA A 194 14.52 -24.55 2.90
N GLN A 195 13.38 -25.15 2.56
CA GLN A 195 12.56 -24.74 1.42
C GLN A 195 11.87 -23.40 1.71
N GLU A 196 11.40 -23.20 2.94
CA GLU A 196 10.82 -21.95 3.39
C GLU A 196 11.86 -20.82 3.46
N LEU A 197 13.07 -21.13 3.97
CA LEU A 197 14.18 -20.17 3.98
C LEU A 197 14.60 -19.75 2.57
N ASP A 198 14.59 -20.66 1.60
CA ASP A 198 14.89 -20.32 0.20
C ASP A 198 13.83 -19.39 -0.39
N LYS A 199 12.54 -19.56 -0.03
CA LYS A 199 11.50 -18.58 -0.39
C LYS A 199 11.75 -17.22 0.26
N PHE A 200 12.14 -17.17 1.53
CA PHE A 200 12.48 -15.88 2.17
C PHE A 200 13.65 -15.20 1.48
N LYS A 201 14.72 -15.92 1.13
CA LYS A 201 15.85 -15.35 0.36
C LYS A 201 15.39 -14.74 -0.97
N GLU A 202 14.50 -15.43 -1.67
CA GLU A 202 13.94 -14.91 -2.93
C GLU A 202 13.09 -13.65 -2.70
N LEU A 203 12.25 -13.64 -1.65
CA LEU A 203 11.47 -12.45 -1.27
C LEU A 203 12.38 -11.27 -0.91
N LEU A 204 13.40 -11.48 -0.09
CA LEU A 204 14.33 -10.42 0.33
C LEU A 204 15.09 -9.84 -0.86
N SER A 205 15.60 -10.70 -1.75
CA SER A 205 16.26 -10.27 -2.99
C SER A 205 15.32 -9.46 -3.90
N ALA A 206 14.08 -9.92 -4.06
CA ALA A 206 13.08 -9.22 -4.88
C ALA A 206 12.63 -7.88 -4.24
N ALA A 207 12.54 -7.82 -2.91
CA ALA A 207 12.25 -6.61 -2.16
C ALA A 207 13.38 -5.59 -2.32
N GLU A 208 14.64 -6.01 -2.12
CA GLU A 208 15.84 -5.18 -2.32
C GLU A 208 15.91 -4.63 -3.75
N ALA A 209 15.76 -5.48 -4.76
CA ALA A 209 15.74 -5.07 -6.18
C ALA A 209 14.62 -4.07 -6.52
N SER A 210 13.55 -4.08 -5.72
CA SER A 210 12.41 -3.17 -5.84
C SER A 210 12.47 -1.98 -4.86
N ASN A 211 13.54 -1.89 -4.06
CA ASN A 211 13.72 -0.94 -2.95
C ASN A 211 12.57 -0.94 -1.94
N ILE A 212 12.05 -2.13 -1.62
CA ILE A 212 11.00 -2.35 -0.63
C ILE A 212 11.66 -2.82 0.68
N ASP A 213 11.36 -2.11 1.76
CA ASP A 213 11.74 -2.46 3.12
C ASP A 213 10.87 -3.65 3.57
N PHE A 214 11.49 -4.80 3.80
CA PHE A 214 10.81 -6.03 4.19
C PHE A 214 10.79 -6.16 5.71
N TRP A 215 9.59 -6.30 6.29
CA TRP A 215 9.41 -6.51 7.73
C TRP A 215 8.89 -7.92 8.02
N TYR A 216 9.43 -8.54 9.05
CA TYR A 216 8.94 -9.81 9.58
C TYR A 216 8.18 -9.58 10.90
N LEU A 217 6.87 -9.84 10.93
CA LEU A 217 6.04 -9.58 12.12
C LEU A 217 5.57 -10.90 12.77
N ILE A 218 6.02 -11.19 13.98
CA ILE A 218 5.72 -12.44 14.70
C ILE A 218 4.59 -12.25 15.73
N SER A 219 3.72 -13.25 15.88
CA SER A 219 2.52 -13.20 16.74
C SER A 219 2.52 -14.32 17.80
N PRO A 220 3.39 -14.28 18.83
CA PRO A 220 3.52 -15.37 19.79
C PRO A 220 2.45 -15.34 20.91
N GLY A 221 1.68 -14.26 21.02
CA GLY A 221 0.86 -13.96 22.20
C GLY A 221 -0.31 -14.93 22.48
N ASN A 222 -0.64 -15.82 21.54
CA ASN A 222 -1.70 -16.83 21.73
C ASN A 222 -1.37 -17.83 22.85
N ASP A 223 -0.11 -18.24 22.97
CA ASP A 223 0.26 -19.33 23.89
C ASP A 223 1.69 -19.21 24.47
N ILE A 224 2.36 -18.06 24.29
CA ILE A 224 3.67 -17.83 24.92
C ILE A 224 3.56 -17.87 26.46
N ASP A 225 4.35 -18.72 27.09
CA ASP A 225 4.59 -18.66 28.53
C ASP A 225 5.68 -17.64 28.82
N ILE A 226 5.25 -16.40 28.97
CA ILE A 226 6.13 -15.27 29.26
C ILE A 226 6.88 -15.36 30.60
N THR A 227 6.55 -16.37 31.44
CA THR A 227 7.29 -16.65 32.67
C THR A 227 8.38 -17.71 32.51
N CYS A 228 8.42 -18.40 31.38
CA CYS A 228 9.36 -19.46 31.02
C CYS A 228 10.49 -18.88 30.16
N GLU A 229 11.73 -18.90 30.65
CA GLU A 229 12.86 -18.34 29.89
C GLU A 229 13.15 -19.15 28.63
N GLU A 230 12.97 -20.47 28.67
CA GLU A 230 13.12 -21.34 27.50
C GLU A 230 12.19 -20.91 26.36
N ASP A 231 10.97 -20.46 26.67
CA ASP A 231 10.00 -20.02 25.68
C ASP A 231 10.41 -18.68 25.05
N ILE A 232 10.96 -17.76 25.85
CA ILE A 232 11.58 -16.54 25.35
C ILE A 232 12.76 -16.87 24.44
N GLN A 233 13.64 -17.79 24.82
CA GLN A 233 14.79 -18.17 24.00
C GLN A 233 14.38 -18.81 22.66
N VAL A 234 13.28 -19.56 22.63
CA VAL A 234 12.71 -20.10 21.38
C VAL A 234 12.27 -18.96 20.45
N LEU A 235 11.60 -17.93 20.98
CA LEU A 235 11.19 -16.75 20.20
C LEU A 235 12.43 -16.04 19.63
N LEU A 236 13.44 -15.79 20.45
CA LEU A 236 14.66 -15.11 20.03
C LEU A 236 15.43 -15.92 18.98
N LYS A 237 15.45 -17.25 19.09
CA LYS A 237 16.05 -18.13 18.07
C LYS A 237 15.30 -18.09 16.74
N LYS A 238 13.97 -17.97 16.76
CA LYS A 238 13.17 -17.78 15.54
C LYS A 238 13.54 -16.45 14.88
N LEU A 239 13.65 -15.36 15.63
CA LEU A 239 14.10 -14.06 15.10
C LEU A 239 15.54 -14.13 14.55
N GLU A 240 16.46 -14.81 15.26
CA GLU A 240 17.85 -15.01 14.80
C GLU A 240 17.89 -15.66 13.41
N GLN A 241 17.04 -16.64 13.14
CA GLN A 241 16.96 -17.30 11.83
C GLN A 241 16.68 -16.29 10.69
N LEU A 242 15.90 -15.25 10.93
CA LEU A 242 15.61 -14.20 9.94
C LEU A 242 16.71 -13.12 9.91
N ILE A 243 17.35 -12.84 11.05
CA ILE A 243 18.55 -11.99 11.11
C ILE A 243 19.65 -12.58 10.23
N GLU A 244 19.88 -13.89 10.30
CA GLU A 244 20.87 -14.60 9.48
C GLU A 244 20.57 -14.53 7.96
N LEU A 245 19.31 -14.30 7.57
CA LEU A 245 18.92 -14.04 6.19
C LEU A 245 19.06 -12.58 5.76
N GLY A 246 19.33 -11.66 6.69
CA GLY A 246 19.47 -10.22 6.43
C GLY A 246 18.26 -9.38 6.81
N VAL A 247 17.27 -9.92 7.52
CA VAL A 247 16.14 -9.12 8.04
C VAL A 247 16.60 -8.29 9.24
N PHE A 248 16.30 -6.99 9.23
CA PHE A 248 16.58 -6.10 10.36
C PHE A 248 15.36 -5.27 10.81
N GLN A 249 14.23 -5.34 10.10
CA GLN A 249 12.97 -4.77 10.53
C GLN A 249 12.00 -5.85 11.01
N PHE A 250 11.52 -5.69 12.24
CA PHE A 250 10.71 -6.66 12.94
C PHE A 250 9.44 -6.05 13.52
N GLY A 251 8.44 -6.89 13.76
CA GLY A 251 7.33 -6.54 14.63
C GLY A 251 6.98 -7.64 15.60
N LEU A 252 6.50 -7.23 16.77
CA LEU A 252 5.97 -8.11 17.79
C LEU A 252 4.48 -7.81 17.96
N LEU A 253 3.65 -8.75 17.56
CA LEU A 253 2.20 -8.57 17.50
C LEU A 253 1.52 -9.25 18.68
N MET A 254 0.76 -8.47 19.44
CA MET A 254 -0.05 -8.90 20.58
C MET A 254 -1.55 -8.61 20.33
N ASP A 255 -1.97 -8.61 19.06
CA ASP A 255 -3.34 -8.46 18.57
C ASP A 255 -4.10 -9.81 18.60
N ASP A 256 -5.40 -9.75 18.88
CA ASP A 256 -6.30 -10.92 18.89
C ASP A 256 -5.83 -12.08 19.79
N ILE A 257 -5.36 -11.74 21.00
CA ILE A 257 -4.94 -12.69 22.03
C ILE A 257 -5.82 -12.59 23.28
N ASP A 258 -5.70 -13.54 24.21
CA ASP A 258 -6.39 -13.44 25.49
C ASP A 258 -5.81 -12.26 26.31
N TYR A 259 -6.63 -11.23 26.48
CA TYR A 259 -6.27 -10.04 27.23
C TYR A 259 -5.97 -10.34 28.72
N GLN A 260 -6.54 -11.40 29.29
CA GLN A 260 -6.41 -11.70 30.72
C GLN A 260 -5.23 -12.63 31.00
N LEU A 261 -4.28 -12.16 31.81
CA LEU A 261 -3.23 -13.03 32.35
C LEU A 261 -3.83 -14.12 33.26
N LYS A 262 -3.29 -15.33 33.14
CA LYS A 262 -3.65 -16.50 33.96
C LYS A 262 -2.41 -17.07 34.66
N GLY A 263 -2.64 -17.97 35.63
CA GLY A 263 -1.57 -18.79 36.21
C GLY A 263 -0.35 -18.02 36.75
N ALA A 264 0.84 -18.46 36.35
CA ALA A 264 2.11 -17.87 36.77
C ALA A 264 2.30 -16.43 36.28
N ALA A 265 1.89 -16.13 35.05
CA ALA A 265 1.97 -14.78 34.47
C ALA A 265 1.18 -13.77 35.31
N LYS A 266 -0.05 -14.10 35.70
CA LYS A 266 -0.87 -13.24 36.59
C LYS A 266 -0.21 -12.99 37.94
N ARG A 267 0.44 -14.01 38.52
CA ARG A 267 1.14 -13.86 39.82
C ARG A 267 2.39 -12.98 39.70
N ARG A 268 3.12 -13.08 38.60
CA ARG A 268 4.38 -12.34 38.37
C ARG A 268 4.13 -10.88 37.99
N PHE A 269 3.30 -10.64 36.96
CA PHE A 269 3.16 -9.32 36.35
C PHE A 269 1.95 -8.54 36.83
N ARG A 270 0.94 -9.23 37.40
CA ARG A 270 -0.36 -8.69 37.87
C ARG A 270 -1.25 -8.16 36.74
N GLU A 271 -0.72 -7.35 35.83
CA GLU A 271 -1.44 -6.71 34.73
C GLU A 271 -0.81 -7.05 33.37
N PRO A 272 -1.61 -7.19 32.30
CA PRO A 272 -1.12 -7.56 30.97
C PRO A 272 -0.04 -6.61 30.42
N ALA A 273 -0.16 -5.31 30.68
CA ALA A 273 0.80 -4.31 30.20
C ALA A 273 2.24 -4.57 30.67
N PHE A 274 2.46 -4.94 31.94
CA PHE A 274 3.79 -5.27 32.45
C PHE A 274 4.33 -6.57 31.86
N ALA A 275 3.45 -7.55 31.60
CA ALA A 275 3.85 -8.77 30.91
C ALA A 275 4.28 -8.42 29.49
N HIS A 276 3.46 -7.73 28.71
CA HIS A 276 3.79 -7.41 27.32
C HIS A 276 5.03 -6.52 27.21
N ALA A 277 5.19 -5.53 28.11
CA ALA A 277 6.40 -4.72 28.19
C ALA A 277 7.66 -5.56 28.45
N TYR A 278 7.57 -6.56 29.34
CA TYR A 278 8.67 -7.49 29.56
C TYR A 278 9.06 -8.23 28.27
N LEU A 279 8.09 -8.78 27.52
CA LEU A 279 8.40 -9.44 26.24
C LEU A 279 9.04 -8.50 25.23
N VAL A 280 8.46 -7.30 25.07
CA VAL A 280 8.98 -6.25 24.17
C VAL A 280 10.44 -5.93 24.52
N ASN A 281 10.73 -5.68 25.79
CA ASN A 281 12.09 -5.35 26.24
C ASN A 281 13.08 -6.49 26.00
N ARG A 282 12.67 -7.75 26.18
CA ARG A 282 13.53 -8.92 25.88
C ARG A 282 13.84 -9.03 24.39
N VAL A 283 12.87 -8.78 23.52
CA VAL A 283 13.06 -8.78 22.07
C VAL A 283 13.94 -7.60 21.64
N GLU A 284 13.67 -6.40 22.12
CA GLU A 284 14.44 -5.19 21.80
C GLU A 284 15.91 -5.30 22.27
N GLU A 285 16.14 -5.77 23.49
CA GLU A 285 17.48 -6.04 24.01
C GLU A 285 18.21 -7.04 23.10
N TYR A 286 17.54 -8.12 22.69
CA TYR A 286 18.14 -9.10 21.81
C TYR A 286 18.51 -8.49 20.44
N LEU A 287 17.56 -7.84 19.77
CA LEU A 287 17.77 -7.23 18.45
C LEU A 287 18.92 -6.21 18.48
N SER A 288 18.94 -5.32 19.48
CA SER A 288 20.00 -4.30 19.63
C SER A 288 21.40 -4.87 19.87
N THR A 289 21.51 -6.08 20.42
CA THR A 289 22.81 -6.76 20.59
C THR A 289 23.29 -7.44 19.30
N ARG A 290 22.38 -7.74 18.37
CA ARG A 290 22.65 -8.45 17.11
C ARG A 290 22.83 -7.51 15.92
N LEU A 291 22.10 -6.40 15.91
CA LEU A 291 21.98 -5.50 14.78
C LEU A 291 22.23 -4.06 15.23
N SER A 292 23.04 -3.33 14.48
CA SER A 292 23.33 -1.91 14.78
C SER A 292 22.24 -0.93 14.33
N ASN A 293 21.29 -1.40 13.51
CA ASN A 293 20.29 -0.58 12.83
C ASN A 293 18.92 -1.30 12.75
N HIS A 294 18.56 -2.10 13.76
CA HIS A 294 17.27 -2.77 13.76
C HIS A 294 16.11 -1.77 13.90
N GLU A 295 14.95 -2.15 13.37
CA GLU A 295 13.68 -1.48 13.66
C GLU A 295 12.71 -2.50 14.27
N LEU A 296 11.94 -2.07 15.27
CA LEU A 296 10.94 -2.89 15.95
C LEU A 296 9.63 -2.11 16.11
N VAL A 297 8.52 -2.65 15.62
CA VAL A 297 7.17 -2.11 15.83
C VAL A 297 6.33 -3.04 16.70
N ILE A 298 5.53 -2.49 17.60
CA ILE A 298 4.69 -3.27 18.50
C ILE A 298 3.22 -3.11 18.10
N CYS A 299 2.49 -4.22 17.97
CA CYS A 299 1.03 -4.16 17.96
C CYS A 299 0.51 -4.40 19.38
N PRO A 300 0.08 -3.36 20.10
CA PRO A 300 -0.55 -3.55 21.40
C PRO A 300 -1.85 -4.35 21.26
N THR A 301 -2.31 -4.96 22.34
CA THR A 301 -3.62 -5.66 22.35
C THR A 301 -4.79 -4.67 22.24
N GLU A 302 -4.61 -3.46 22.77
CA GLU A 302 -5.51 -2.34 22.54
C GLU A 302 -4.98 -1.52 21.36
N TYR A 303 -5.27 -1.97 20.14
CA TYR A 303 -4.79 -1.34 18.90
C TYR A 303 -5.85 -0.46 18.21
N ASP A 304 -7.12 -0.52 18.62
CA ASP A 304 -8.26 0.11 17.94
C ASP A 304 -9.07 1.08 18.82
N ASN A 305 -8.35 1.90 19.57
CA ASN A 305 -8.92 2.72 20.62
C ASN A 305 -9.17 4.19 20.21
N ARG A 306 -10.12 4.83 20.89
CA ARG A 306 -10.45 6.27 20.75
C ARG A 306 -9.84 7.14 21.84
N HIS A 307 -9.43 6.52 22.94
CA HIS A 307 -8.98 7.18 24.15
C HIS A 307 -7.86 6.38 24.81
N GLY A 308 -7.16 7.00 25.75
CA GLY A 308 -6.15 6.32 26.54
C GLY A 308 -6.73 5.30 27.50
N SER A 309 -5.89 4.35 27.87
CA SER A 309 -6.18 3.34 28.88
C SER A 309 -5.01 3.20 29.84
N ARG A 310 -5.27 2.55 30.98
CA ARG A 310 -4.20 2.17 31.91
C ARG A 310 -3.21 1.21 31.26
N TYR A 311 -3.68 0.31 30.39
CA TYR A 311 -2.82 -0.63 29.68
C TYR A 311 -1.84 0.10 28.77
N LEU A 312 -2.33 1.01 27.92
CA LEU A 312 -1.50 1.77 26.99
C LEU A 312 -0.54 2.72 27.71
N ALA A 313 -1.01 3.38 28.78
CA ALA A 313 -0.16 4.25 29.59
C ALA A 313 0.97 3.47 30.27
N THR A 314 0.66 2.30 30.84
CA THR A 314 1.67 1.44 31.49
C THR A 314 2.63 0.87 30.44
N LEU A 315 2.13 0.31 29.35
CA LEU A 315 2.97 -0.24 28.28
C LEU A 315 3.91 0.85 27.73
N SER A 316 3.41 2.07 27.55
CA SER A 316 4.21 3.20 27.05
C SER A 316 5.29 3.65 28.03
N GLN A 317 5.08 3.50 29.35
CA GLN A 317 6.09 3.85 30.36
C GLN A 317 7.17 2.78 30.48
N GLU A 318 6.83 1.52 30.22
CA GLU A 318 7.70 0.37 30.51
C GLU A 318 8.57 -0.07 29.32
N ILE A 319 8.33 0.46 28.11
CA ILE A 319 9.12 0.14 26.91
C ILE A 319 9.78 1.40 26.32
N PRO A 320 10.87 1.28 25.54
CA PRO A 320 11.54 2.44 24.94
C PRO A 320 10.60 3.32 24.12
N GLU A 321 10.72 4.63 24.32
CA GLU A 321 9.84 5.67 23.77
C GLU A 321 9.96 5.80 22.23
N GLN A 322 11.07 5.37 21.64
CA GLN A 322 11.25 5.35 20.19
C GLN A 322 10.49 4.22 19.48
N LEU A 323 10.03 3.18 20.19
CA LEU A 323 9.36 2.05 19.57
C LEU A 323 7.94 2.45 19.12
N PRO A 324 7.63 2.36 17.81
CA PRO A 324 6.30 2.69 17.32
C PRO A 324 5.23 1.69 17.79
N PHE A 325 4.02 2.22 17.97
CA PHE A 325 2.82 1.40 18.10
C PHE A 325 2.03 1.36 16.81
N PHE A 326 1.49 0.18 16.50
CA PHE A 326 0.37 0.08 15.59
C PHE A 326 -0.89 0.72 16.19
N TRP A 327 -1.68 1.34 15.34
CA TRP A 327 -3.03 1.80 15.63
C TRP A 327 -3.90 1.62 14.38
N THR A 328 -5.09 1.05 14.52
CA THR A 328 -5.99 0.82 13.37
C THR A 328 -6.99 1.94 13.16
N GLY A 329 -6.94 2.99 13.99
CA GLY A 329 -7.96 4.03 14.04
C GLY A 329 -8.90 3.87 15.24
N PRO A 330 -10.00 4.65 15.28
CA PRO A 330 -10.97 4.66 16.38
C PRO A 330 -11.81 3.36 16.51
N SER A 331 -11.55 2.37 15.65
CA SER A 331 -12.12 1.01 15.66
C SER A 331 -11.27 0.11 14.75
N THR A 332 -11.41 -1.22 14.89
CA THR A 332 -10.64 -2.19 14.08
C THR A 332 -10.81 -1.92 12.58
N LEU A 333 -12.04 -1.75 12.10
CA LEU A 333 -12.37 -1.35 10.73
C LEU A 333 -12.81 0.12 10.72
N ALA A 334 -11.86 1.04 10.81
CA ALA A 334 -12.15 2.47 10.91
C ALA A 334 -12.81 3.04 9.64
N ALA A 335 -14.04 3.52 9.81
CA ALA A 335 -14.77 4.24 8.76
C ALA A 335 -14.07 5.55 8.36
N SER A 336 -13.42 6.19 9.33
CA SER A 336 -12.65 7.42 9.19
C SER A 336 -11.55 7.53 10.24
N ILE A 337 -10.55 8.38 9.97
CA ILE A 337 -9.56 8.86 10.94
C ILE A 337 -9.54 10.39 10.82
N SER A 338 -10.23 11.07 11.74
CA SER A 338 -10.32 12.53 11.79
C SER A 338 -9.06 13.17 12.38
N THR A 339 -8.94 14.51 12.24
CA THR A 339 -7.83 15.26 12.86
C THR A 339 -7.91 15.21 14.38
N GLU A 340 -9.13 15.23 14.91
CA GLU A 340 -9.45 15.24 16.33
C GLU A 340 -9.10 13.89 16.97
N GLU A 341 -9.51 12.78 16.36
CA GLU A 341 -9.15 11.42 16.81
C GLU A 341 -7.64 11.19 16.73
N LEU A 342 -6.99 11.67 15.66
CA LEU A 342 -5.55 11.58 15.53
C LEU A 342 -4.82 12.39 16.62
N GLN A 343 -5.32 13.58 16.94
CA GLN A 343 -4.77 14.42 18.00
C GLN A 343 -4.91 13.77 19.38
N GLU A 344 -6.08 13.22 19.67
CA GLU A 344 -6.34 12.49 20.91
C GLU A 344 -5.34 11.33 21.04
N MET A 345 -5.22 10.51 19.99
CA MET A 345 -4.34 9.34 20.03
C MET A 345 -2.85 9.67 20.08
N ALA A 346 -2.42 10.73 19.40
CA ALA A 346 -1.04 11.23 19.54
C ALA A 346 -0.75 11.67 20.99
N SER A 347 -1.73 12.24 21.70
CA SER A 347 -1.58 12.66 23.10
C SER A 347 -1.56 11.49 24.09
N VAL A 348 -2.22 10.38 23.74
CA VAL A 348 -2.25 9.13 24.51
C VAL A 348 -0.94 8.37 24.34
N TYR A 349 -0.51 8.18 23.10
CA TYR A 349 0.68 7.38 22.78
C TYR A 349 1.97 8.11 23.17
N GLN A 350 2.08 9.39 22.83
CA GLN A 350 3.30 10.20 23.04
C GLN A 350 4.57 9.54 22.49
N ARG A 351 4.42 8.72 21.44
CA ARG A 351 5.48 7.98 20.76
C ARG A 351 5.13 7.88 19.26
N PRO A 352 6.08 7.43 18.41
CA PRO A 352 5.79 7.13 17.02
C PRO A 352 4.58 6.21 16.84
N MET A 353 3.77 6.49 15.83
CA MET A 353 2.59 5.71 15.50
C MET A 353 2.63 5.25 14.05
N LEU A 354 2.36 3.96 13.85
CA LEU A 354 2.21 3.34 12.54
C LEU A 354 0.74 2.96 12.36
N ILE A 355 0.07 3.51 11.36
CA ILE A 355 -1.34 3.18 11.13
C ILE A 355 -1.39 1.85 10.37
N TRP A 356 -1.99 0.84 11.00
CA TRP A 356 -2.42 -0.39 10.34
C TRP A 356 -3.84 -0.13 9.82
N ASP A 357 -3.94 0.30 8.58
CA ASP A 357 -5.24 0.68 8.03
C ASP A 357 -5.94 -0.55 7.46
N ASN A 358 -7.04 -1.00 8.10
CA ASN A 358 -7.84 -2.14 7.64
C ASN A 358 -8.72 -1.78 6.44
N ILE A 359 -8.07 -1.37 5.36
CA ILE A 359 -8.66 -1.01 4.07
C ILE A 359 -7.71 -1.52 2.97
N PRO A 360 -8.17 -2.28 1.96
CA PRO A 360 -9.55 -2.73 1.72
C PRO A 360 -9.88 -4.13 2.28
N VAL A 361 -9.28 -4.61 3.36
CA VAL A 361 -9.53 -5.98 3.88
C VAL A 361 -11.03 -6.32 4.00
N ASN A 362 -11.38 -7.55 3.62
CA ASN A 362 -12.74 -8.09 3.59
C ASN A 362 -12.87 -9.43 4.35
N ASP A 363 -11.98 -9.71 5.30
CA ASP A 363 -11.92 -11.00 6.00
C ASP A 363 -12.91 -11.13 7.18
N TYR A 364 -13.63 -10.05 7.51
CA TYR A 364 -14.53 -9.99 8.64
C TYR A 364 -15.92 -10.56 8.30
N LEU A 365 -16.42 -11.44 9.16
CA LEU A 365 -17.75 -12.07 9.02
C LEU A 365 -17.96 -12.71 7.62
N GLU A 366 -19.03 -12.34 6.92
CA GLU A 366 -19.36 -12.85 5.58
C GLU A 366 -18.84 -11.91 4.47
N ASP A 367 -18.00 -10.92 4.80
CA ASP A 367 -17.50 -9.93 3.82
C ASP A 367 -16.48 -10.52 2.84
N LYS A 368 -15.95 -11.71 3.12
CA LYS A 368 -15.09 -12.46 2.18
C LYS A 368 -15.76 -12.76 0.84
N GLU A 369 -17.10 -12.70 0.82
CA GLU A 369 -17.91 -12.83 -0.38
C GLU A 369 -18.03 -11.51 -1.16
N LEU A 370 -17.68 -10.36 -0.58
CA LEU A 370 -17.66 -9.06 -1.22
C LEU A 370 -16.26 -8.73 -1.73
N LEU A 371 -16.19 -7.83 -2.71
CA LEU A 371 -14.96 -7.11 -3.03
C LEU A 371 -15.11 -5.66 -2.57
N PHE A 372 -14.01 -5.08 -2.11
CA PHE A 372 -13.89 -3.67 -1.78
C PHE A 372 -12.92 -3.03 -2.78
N MET A 373 -13.49 -2.43 -3.83
CA MET A 373 -12.77 -1.77 -4.92
C MET A 373 -13.20 -0.30 -4.97
N SER A 374 -12.86 0.46 -3.93
CA SER A 374 -13.24 1.87 -3.78
C SER A 374 -12.01 2.77 -3.59
N PRO A 375 -12.14 4.09 -3.82
CA PRO A 375 -11.11 5.06 -3.47
C PRO A 375 -10.68 4.94 -2.01
N TYR A 376 -9.42 5.28 -1.73
CA TYR A 376 -8.98 5.50 -0.35
C TYR A 376 -9.52 6.86 0.11
N GLU A 377 -10.23 6.90 1.22
CA GLU A 377 -10.97 8.10 1.66
C GLU A 377 -11.13 8.15 3.18
N ASN A 378 -11.67 9.26 3.68
CA ASN A 378 -12.00 9.50 5.09
C ASN A 378 -10.81 9.54 6.07
N ARG A 379 -9.58 9.76 5.59
CA ARG A 379 -8.41 10.04 6.43
C ARG A 379 -8.04 11.51 6.33
N THR A 380 -7.79 12.15 7.46
CA THR A 380 -7.56 13.61 7.52
C THR A 380 -6.40 14.07 6.62
N PRO A 381 -6.49 15.22 5.92
CA PRO A 381 -5.35 15.78 5.19
C PRO A 381 -4.17 16.16 6.09
N ASN A 382 -4.39 16.26 7.41
CA ASN A 382 -3.37 16.61 8.40
C ASN A 382 -2.60 15.41 8.96
N LEU A 383 -2.82 14.19 8.45
CA LEU A 383 -2.24 12.95 8.99
C LEU A 383 -0.71 13.02 9.14
N SER A 384 -0.04 13.67 8.18
CA SER A 384 1.42 13.76 8.12
C SER A 384 2.05 14.89 8.95
N LYS A 385 1.27 15.67 9.71
CA LYS A 385 1.85 16.75 10.54
C LYS A 385 2.68 16.14 11.68
N GLU A 386 3.92 16.59 11.83
CA GLU A 386 4.91 16.04 12.78
C GLU A 386 4.39 15.91 14.21
N ARG A 387 3.55 16.84 14.67
CA ARG A 387 2.94 16.82 16.01
C ARG A 387 2.13 15.56 16.33
N TYR A 388 1.64 14.85 15.31
CA TYR A 388 0.87 13.62 15.49
C TYR A 388 1.74 12.37 15.53
N GLN A 389 3.04 12.50 15.24
CA GLN A 389 4.02 11.41 15.29
C GLN A 389 3.65 10.19 14.44
N VAL A 390 2.82 10.37 13.40
CA VAL A 390 2.52 9.30 12.44
C VAL A 390 3.74 9.07 11.54
N THR A 391 4.43 7.96 11.76
CA THR A 391 5.62 7.59 10.98
C THR A 391 5.27 6.81 9.73
N GLY A 392 4.07 6.23 9.66
CA GLY A 392 3.65 5.45 8.51
C GLY A 392 2.19 5.06 8.47
N VAL A 393 1.79 4.61 7.30
CA VAL A 393 0.53 3.92 7.06
C VAL A 393 0.81 2.68 6.21
N VAL A 394 0.29 1.54 6.65
CA VAL A 394 0.30 0.29 5.89
C VAL A 394 -1.14 -0.18 5.69
N SER A 395 -1.50 -0.49 4.46
CA SER A 395 -2.81 -1.05 4.12
C SER A 395 -2.83 -2.54 4.46
N ASN A 396 -3.87 -2.99 5.16
CA ASN A 396 -4.26 -4.39 5.23
C ASN A 396 -5.27 -4.69 4.10
N PRO A 397 -4.88 -5.47 3.09
CA PRO A 397 -5.68 -5.69 1.89
C PRO A 397 -6.56 -6.94 1.98
N MET A 398 -7.31 -7.21 0.92
CA MET A 398 -8.06 -8.46 0.76
C MET A 398 -7.11 -9.61 0.39
N ALA A 399 -7.58 -10.85 0.59
CA ALA A 399 -6.94 -12.03 0.00
C ALA A 399 -6.88 -11.95 -1.54
N GLN A 400 -7.82 -11.22 -2.15
CA GLN A 400 -7.84 -10.86 -3.57
C GLN A 400 -6.85 -9.71 -3.85
N LEU A 401 -5.59 -10.07 -4.12
CA LEU A 401 -4.49 -9.12 -4.30
C LEU A 401 -4.74 -8.19 -5.48
N GLU A 402 -5.15 -8.70 -6.64
CA GLU A 402 -5.26 -7.89 -7.85
C GLU A 402 -6.38 -6.85 -7.73
N ALA A 403 -7.51 -7.20 -7.12
CA ALA A 403 -8.59 -6.28 -6.78
C ALA A 403 -8.16 -5.25 -5.74
N SER A 404 -7.34 -5.64 -4.76
CA SER A 404 -6.83 -4.73 -3.72
C SER A 404 -5.92 -3.63 -4.27
N LYS A 405 -5.24 -3.88 -5.41
CA LYS A 405 -4.30 -2.93 -6.03
C LYS A 405 -4.95 -1.58 -6.31
N PHE A 406 -6.24 -1.52 -6.66
CA PHE A 406 -6.90 -0.23 -6.93
C PHE A 406 -6.88 0.69 -5.70
N THR A 407 -7.39 0.20 -4.55
CA THR A 407 -7.43 0.99 -3.32
C THR A 407 -6.02 1.25 -2.77
N ILE A 408 -5.11 0.28 -2.86
CA ILE A 408 -3.69 0.47 -2.49
C ILE A 408 -3.04 1.61 -3.29
N ASN A 409 -3.32 1.71 -4.59
CA ASN A 409 -2.81 2.81 -5.43
C ASN A 409 -3.36 4.16 -4.97
N SER A 410 -4.67 4.21 -4.71
CA SER A 410 -5.33 5.42 -4.23
C SER A 410 -4.71 5.86 -2.89
N MET A 411 -4.46 4.93 -1.97
CA MET A 411 -3.74 5.18 -0.73
C MET A 411 -2.31 5.69 -0.98
N ALA A 412 -1.56 5.09 -1.91
CA ALA A 412 -0.20 5.53 -2.23
C ALA A 412 -0.15 7.01 -2.64
N ASN A 413 -1.11 7.46 -3.45
CA ASN A 413 -1.24 8.87 -3.83
C ASN A 413 -1.55 9.78 -2.62
N TYR A 414 -2.46 9.35 -1.73
CA TYR A 414 -2.74 10.06 -0.49
C TYR A 414 -1.49 10.17 0.42
N LEU A 415 -0.74 9.09 0.60
CA LEU A 415 0.44 9.07 1.47
C LEU A 415 1.62 9.86 0.89
N TRP A 416 1.64 10.03 -0.43
CA TRP A 416 2.56 10.95 -1.06
C TRP A 416 2.15 12.41 -0.81
N ASN A 417 0.86 12.75 -0.90
CA ASN A 417 0.39 14.13 -0.77
C ASN A 417 -0.95 14.24 -0.01
N CYS A 418 -0.92 14.12 1.31
CA CYS A 418 -2.14 14.09 2.12
C CYS A 418 -2.98 15.37 1.98
N GLU A 419 -2.32 16.53 1.86
CA GLU A 419 -2.98 17.83 1.85
C GLU A 419 -3.73 18.17 0.56
N ARG A 420 -3.28 17.62 -0.58
CA ARG A 420 -3.88 17.89 -1.91
C ARG A 420 -4.53 16.66 -2.53
N PHE A 421 -4.73 15.61 -1.75
CA PHE A 421 -5.34 14.39 -2.24
C PHE A 421 -6.83 14.60 -2.53
N ASP A 422 -7.22 14.35 -3.78
CA ASP A 422 -8.62 14.28 -4.21
C ASP A 422 -8.96 12.80 -4.52
N PRO A 423 -9.82 12.15 -3.73
CA PRO A 423 -10.16 10.74 -3.93
C PRO A 423 -10.78 10.46 -5.31
N LEU A 424 -11.66 11.34 -5.81
CA LEU A 424 -12.43 11.12 -7.05
C LEU A 424 -11.57 11.30 -8.29
N GLU A 425 -10.79 12.39 -8.33
CA GLU A 425 -9.84 12.63 -9.42
C GLU A 425 -8.79 11.52 -9.46
N THR A 426 -8.25 11.16 -8.28
CA THR A 426 -7.26 10.10 -8.16
C THR A 426 -7.83 8.77 -8.63
N TRP A 427 -9.04 8.39 -8.21
CA TRP A 427 -9.63 7.10 -8.55
C TRP A 427 -9.73 6.87 -10.05
N THR A 428 -10.14 7.89 -10.80
CA THR A 428 -10.23 7.81 -12.27
C THR A 428 -8.87 7.48 -12.89
N SER A 429 -7.81 8.14 -12.42
CA SER A 429 -6.44 7.89 -12.89
C SER A 429 -5.87 6.54 -12.44
N VAL A 430 -6.24 6.09 -11.23
CA VAL A 430 -5.85 4.79 -10.67
C VAL A 430 -6.44 3.66 -11.51
N VAL A 431 -7.73 3.72 -11.82
CA VAL A 431 -8.39 2.72 -12.65
C VAL A 431 -7.72 2.66 -14.02
N GLU A 432 -7.41 3.80 -14.64
CA GLU A 432 -6.64 3.85 -15.89
C GLU A 432 -5.26 3.22 -15.77
N LYS A 433 -4.52 3.50 -14.68
CA LYS A 433 -3.17 2.97 -14.47
C LYS A 433 -3.19 1.45 -14.30
N VAL A 434 -4.21 0.89 -13.64
CA VAL A 434 -4.31 -0.55 -13.37
C VAL A 434 -4.79 -1.32 -14.61
N VAL A 435 -5.77 -0.81 -15.37
CA VAL A 435 -6.40 -1.57 -16.46
C VAL A 435 -6.16 -1.00 -17.87
N GLY A 436 -5.53 0.16 -17.97
CA GLY A 436 -5.32 0.89 -19.22
C GLY A 436 -6.55 1.68 -19.68
N SER A 437 -6.30 2.71 -20.50
CA SER A 437 -7.34 3.65 -20.99
C SER A 437 -8.48 2.99 -21.76
N LYS A 438 -8.21 1.84 -22.40
CA LYS A 438 -9.22 1.11 -23.17
C LYS A 438 -10.32 0.52 -22.26
N LEU A 439 -9.93 -0.03 -21.12
CA LEU A 439 -10.85 -0.70 -20.19
C LEU A 439 -11.33 0.20 -19.06
N GLN A 440 -10.68 1.34 -18.86
CA GLN A 440 -11.00 2.28 -17.79
C GLN A 440 -12.51 2.55 -17.65
N PRO A 441 -13.29 2.84 -18.72
CA PRO A 441 -14.73 3.09 -18.56
C PRO A 441 -15.49 1.90 -17.99
N ALA A 442 -15.18 0.68 -18.46
CA ALA A 442 -15.83 -0.54 -17.99
C ALA A 442 -15.48 -0.83 -16.52
N TYR A 443 -14.22 -0.63 -16.14
CA TYR A 443 -13.80 -0.82 -14.75
C TYR A 443 -14.34 0.26 -13.82
N LEU A 444 -14.52 1.51 -14.26
CA LEU A 444 -15.20 2.53 -13.45
C LEU A 444 -16.63 2.12 -13.12
N THR A 445 -17.37 1.60 -14.11
CA THR A 445 -18.71 1.03 -13.89
C THR A 445 -18.66 -0.19 -12.96
N LEU A 446 -17.69 -1.09 -13.16
CA LEU A 446 -17.54 -2.29 -12.33
C LEU A 446 -17.22 -1.94 -10.87
N THR A 447 -16.20 -1.10 -10.63
CA THR A 447 -15.75 -0.72 -9.28
C THR A 447 -16.84 -0.04 -8.50
N ASN A 448 -17.70 0.72 -9.18
CA ASN A 448 -18.86 1.35 -8.54
C ASN A 448 -19.76 0.30 -7.88
N ALA A 449 -19.88 -0.92 -8.42
CA ALA A 449 -20.67 -2.00 -7.83
C ALA A 449 -20.06 -2.64 -6.57
N PHE A 450 -18.82 -2.30 -6.22
CA PHE A 450 -18.04 -2.91 -5.13
C PHE A 450 -17.47 -1.86 -4.15
N PRO A 451 -18.31 -1.00 -3.55
CA PRO A 451 -17.85 -0.04 -2.56
C PRO A 451 -17.40 -0.74 -1.27
N ASN A 452 -16.45 -0.15 -0.55
CA ASN A 452 -16.18 -0.55 0.82
C ASN A 452 -17.26 0.02 1.74
N HIS A 453 -18.08 -0.86 2.32
CA HIS A 453 -19.21 -0.44 3.13
C HIS A 453 -18.84 0.14 4.50
N TYR A 454 -17.58 0.01 4.93
CA TYR A 454 -17.07 0.64 6.15
C TYR A 454 -16.78 2.13 5.94
N THR A 455 -16.40 2.56 4.73
CA THR A 455 -16.07 3.97 4.43
C THR A 455 -17.18 4.72 3.72
N SER A 456 -18.06 3.99 3.03
CA SER A 456 -19.14 4.56 2.23
C SER A 456 -20.40 3.71 2.32
N SER A 457 -21.57 4.32 2.14
CA SER A 457 -22.82 3.55 2.07
C SER A 457 -22.84 2.68 0.81
N LEU A 458 -23.38 1.46 0.89
CA LEU A 458 -23.57 0.59 -0.28
C LEU A 458 -24.48 1.25 -1.34
N LEU A 459 -25.51 1.97 -0.90
CA LEU A 459 -26.35 2.81 -1.75
C LEU A 459 -26.57 4.14 -1.02
N SER A 460 -26.54 5.23 -1.77
CA SER A 460 -26.99 6.54 -1.27
C SER A 460 -28.50 6.56 -1.07
N ASP A 461 -29.00 7.51 -0.27
CA ASP A 461 -30.44 7.70 -0.07
C ASP A 461 -31.19 7.97 -1.39
N GLU A 462 -30.55 8.69 -2.32
CA GLU A 462 -31.07 8.92 -3.66
C GLU A 462 -31.18 7.61 -4.45
N GLU A 463 -30.14 6.77 -4.42
CA GLU A 463 -30.14 5.48 -5.12
C GLU A 463 -31.13 4.49 -4.51
N LEU A 464 -31.34 4.52 -3.20
CA LEU A 464 -32.39 3.72 -2.54
C LEU A 464 -33.79 4.15 -3.01
N LEU A 465 -34.03 5.45 -3.21
CA LEU A 465 -35.28 5.95 -3.75
C LEU A 465 -35.45 5.56 -5.23
N LEU A 466 -34.41 5.74 -6.04
CA LEU A 466 -34.39 5.37 -7.45
C LEU A 466 -34.52 3.85 -7.64
N ALA A 467 -34.03 3.05 -6.70
CA ALA A 467 -34.18 1.60 -6.74
C ALA A 467 -35.65 1.13 -6.63
N LYS A 468 -36.63 2.01 -6.34
CA LYS A 468 -38.07 1.69 -6.47
C LYS A 468 -38.52 1.63 -7.92
N ASP A 469 -37.83 2.36 -8.80
CA ASP A 469 -38.15 2.41 -10.22
C ASP A 469 -37.46 1.24 -10.95
N PRO A 470 -38.24 0.25 -11.45
CA PRO A 470 -37.67 -0.87 -12.19
C PRO A 470 -36.98 -0.44 -13.50
N GLU A 471 -37.35 0.69 -14.10
CA GLU A 471 -36.67 1.19 -15.31
C GLU A 471 -35.26 1.67 -14.99
N TRP A 472 -35.09 2.37 -13.87
CA TRP A 472 -33.78 2.79 -13.38
C TRP A 472 -32.89 1.59 -13.04
N VAL A 473 -33.40 0.61 -12.28
CA VAL A 473 -32.64 -0.62 -11.95
C VAL A 473 -32.22 -1.37 -13.22
N THR A 474 -33.12 -1.47 -14.20
CA THR A 474 -32.83 -2.10 -15.50
C THR A 474 -31.71 -1.39 -16.24
N LYS A 475 -31.73 -0.04 -16.26
CA LYS A 475 -30.70 0.77 -16.92
C LYS A 475 -29.33 0.58 -16.29
N GLU A 476 -29.25 0.64 -14.96
CA GLU A 476 -27.98 0.50 -14.24
C GLU A 476 -27.41 -0.92 -14.36
N MET A 477 -28.25 -1.95 -14.22
CA MET A 477 -27.82 -3.34 -14.40
C MET A 477 -27.39 -3.63 -15.84
N ALA A 478 -28.08 -3.06 -16.85
CA ALA A 478 -27.69 -3.20 -18.24
C ALA A 478 -26.31 -2.57 -18.51
N ALA A 479 -26.02 -1.41 -17.93
CA ALA A 479 -24.70 -0.77 -18.02
C ALA A 479 -23.62 -1.62 -17.35
N LEU A 480 -23.89 -2.15 -16.16
CA LEU A 480 -22.96 -3.01 -15.42
C LEU A 480 -22.64 -4.29 -16.19
N VAL A 481 -23.65 -4.99 -16.72
CA VAL A 481 -23.45 -6.21 -17.52
C VAL A 481 -22.74 -5.92 -18.84
N GLN A 482 -22.99 -4.76 -19.44
CA GLN A 482 -22.25 -4.34 -20.64
C GLN A 482 -20.77 -4.09 -20.34
N ALA A 483 -20.44 -3.54 -19.17
CA ALA A 483 -19.07 -3.43 -18.70
C ALA A 483 -18.44 -4.82 -18.49
N VAL A 484 -19.14 -5.76 -17.85
CA VAL A 484 -18.68 -7.15 -17.69
C VAL A 484 -18.36 -7.79 -19.04
N LYS A 485 -19.26 -7.67 -20.03
CA LYS A 485 -19.03 -8.19 -21.39
C LYS A 485 -17.79 -7.60 -22.03
N TRP A 486 -17.55 -6.31 -21.86
CA TRP A 486 -16.37 -5.66 -22.41
C TRP A 486 -15.08 -6.19 -21.75
N ILE A 487 -15.08 -6.36 -20.43
CA ILE A 487 -13.94 -6.94 -19.68
C ILE A 487 -13.67 -8.38 -20.14
N GLN A 488 -14.71 -9.17 -20.37
CA GLN A 488 -14.56 -10.58 -20.79
C GLN A 488 -14.14 -10.74 -22.28
N GLN A 489 -14.33 -9.72 -23.12
CA GLN A 489 -13.96 -9.73 -24.54
C GLN A 489 -12.46 -9.54 -24.79
N GLU A 490 -11.67 -9.27 -23.76
CA GLU A 490 -10.22 -9.14 -23.91
C GLU A 490 -9.57 -10.45 -24.36
N GLN A 491 -8.64 -10.34 -25.33
CA GLN A 491 -7.93 -11.48 -25.91
C GLN A 491 -6.99 -12.17 -24.90
N HIS A 492 -6.44 -11.40 -23.95
CA HIS A 492 -5.56 -11.90 -22.91
C HIS A 492 -6.25 -11.80 -21.56
N THR A 493 -6.37 -12.93 -20.86
CA THR A 493 -6.89 -12.96 -19.49
C THR A 493 -5.79 -12.50 -18.53
N SER A 494 -5.94 -11.31 -17.95
CA SER A 494 -5.07 -10.81 -16.89
C SER A 494 -5.33 -11.55 -15.57
N ARG A 495 -4.36 -11.51 -14.63
CA ARG A 495 -4.56 -12.05 -13.27
C ARG A 495 -5.76 -11.42 -12.58
N LEU A 496 -5.94 -10.11 -12.75
CA LEU A 496 -7.12 -9.40 -12.25
C LEU A 496 -8.42 -9.98 -12.81
N ARG A 497 -8.51 -10.19 -14.13
CA ARG A 497 -9.72 -10.79 -14.72
C ARG A 497 -9.98 -12.19 -14.15
N THR A 498 -8.95 -13.02 -14.03
CA THR A 498 -9.09 -14.36 -13.43
C THR A 498 -9.59 -14.29 -12.00
N GLU A 499 -9.05 -13.37 -11.19
CA GLU A 499 -9.46 -13.17 -9.79
C GLU A 499 -10.91 -12.67 -9.68
N LEU A 500 -11.35 -11.79 -10.58
CA LEU A 500 -12.69 -11.21 -10.57
C LEU A 500 -13.78 -12.11 -11.17
N GLU A 501 -13.43 -13.12 -11.96
CA GLU A 501 -14.38 -13.93 -12.75
C GLU A 501 -15.60 -14.43 -11.95
N PRO A 502 -15.46 -14.95 -10.71
CA PRO A 502 -16.63 -15.37 -9.92
C PRO A 502 -17.64 -14.24 -9.64
N TRP A 503 -17.18 -13.02 -9.41
CA TRP A 503 -18.04 -11.84 -9.21
C TRP A 503 -18.64 -11.34 -10.53
N LEU A 504 -17.89 -11.43 -11.64
CA LEU A 504 -18.42 -11.13 -12.98
C LEU A 504 -19.57 -12.08 -13.37
N GLN A 505 -19.44 -13.36 -12.99
CA GLN A 505 -20.50 -14.34 -13.15
C GLN A 505 -21.71 -14.00 -12.27
N ALA A 506 -21.51 -13.65 -11.00
CA ALA A 506 -22.60 -13.26 -10.09
C ALA A 506 -23.41 -12.05 -10.60
N ILE A 507 -22.74 -11.05 -11.21
CA ILE A 507 -23.40 -9.93 -11.89
C ILE A 507 -24.29 -10.42 -13.04
N THR A 508 -23.77 -11.34 -13.86
CA THR A 508 -24.51 -11.88 -15.00
C THR A 508 -25.72 -12.70 -14.54
N GLU A 509 -25.58 -13.50 -13.49
CA GLU A 509 -26.69 -14.25 -12.87
C GLU A 509 -27.77 -13.33 -12.30
N SER A 510 -27.37 -12.27 -11.59
CA SER A 510 -28.28 -11.26 -11.06
C SER A 510 -29.07 -10.57 -12.17
N TRP A 511 -28.42 -10.27 -13.30
CA TRP A 511 -29.09 -9.70 -14.47
C TRP A 511 -30.07 -10.66 -15.13
N THR A 512 -29.68 -11.92 -15.34
CA THR A 512 -30.59 -12.94 -15.91
C THR A 512 -31.84 -13.09 -15.05
N PHE A 513 -31.66 -13.21 -13.73
CA PHE A 513 -32.78 -13.27 -12.79
C PHE A 513 -33.67 -12.01 -12.89
N TRP A 514 -33.07 -10.82 -12.90
CA TRP A 514 -33.83 -9.56 -13.01
C TRP A 514 -34.71 -9.50 -14.26
N GLN A 515 -34.17 -9.91 -15.41
CA GLN A 515 -34.92 -9.92 -16.68
C GLN A 515 -36.10 -10.91 -16.63
N GLU A 516 -35.89 -12.11 -16.10
CA GLU A 516 -36.94 -13.11 -15.98
C GLU A 516 -38.03 -12.67 -14.99
N TRP A 517 -37.62 -12.14 -13.84
CA TRP A 517 -38.52 -11.65 -12.81
C TRP A 517 -39.38 -10.48 -13.31
N GLN A 518 -38.82 -9.53 -14.07
CA GLN A 518 -39.58 -8.40 -14.64
C GLN A 518 -40.74 -8.83 -15.55
N LEU A 519 -40.63 -9.99 -16.22
CA LEU A 519 -41.69 -10.52 -17.09
C LEU A 519 -42.88 -11.08 -16.30
N LYS A 520 -42.61 -11.67 -15.14
CA LYS A 520 -43.62 -12.39 -14.33
C LYS A 520 -44.14 -11.56 -13.17
N LYS A 521 -43.24 -10.78 -12.56
CA LYS A 521 -43.42 -10.06 -11.28
C LYS A 521 -43.97 -10.97 -10.18
N ASP A 522 -43.47 -12.21 -10.13
CA ASP A 522 -43.89 -13.22 -9.13
C ASP A 522 -43.25 -12.89 -7.77
N PRO A 523 -44.04 -12.60 -6.72
CA PRO A 523 -43.52 -12.34 -5.37
C PRO A 523 -42.77 -13.55 -4.80
N LYS A 524 -43.16 -14.77 -5.14
CA LYS A 524 -42.52 -15.98 -4.62
C LYS A 524 -41.10 -16.15 -5.17
N GLU A 525 -40.90 -15.87 -6.46
CA GLU A 525 -39.56 -15.88 -7.06
C GLU A 525 -38.66 -14.80 -6.43
N ALA A 526 -39.23 -13.64 -6.05
CA ALA A 526 -38.50 -12.60 -5.32
C ALA A 526 -38.08 -13.05 -3.91
N GLU A 527 -39.00 -13.67 -3.15
CA GLU A 527 -38.71 -14.22 -1.83
C GLU A 527 -37.63 -15.30 -1.89
N GLU A 528 -37.70 -16.21 -2.87
CA GLU A 528 -36.71 -17.26 -3.09
C GLU A 528 -35.32 -16.67 -3.43
N TRP A 529 -35.26 -15.60 -4.24
CA TRP A 529 -34.02 -14.89 -4.54
C TRP A 529 -33.39 -14.22 -3.32
N LEU A 530 -34.19 -13.55 -2.50
CA LEU A 530 -33.72 -12.89 -1.28
C LEU A 530 -33.27 -13.89 -0.21
N ALA A 531 -33.89 -15.06 -0.14
CA ALA A 531 -33.52 -16.12 0.81
C ALA A 531 -32.26 -16.91 0.39
N LYS A 532 -31.84 -16.81 -0.87
CA LYS A 532 -30.67 -17.53 -1.39
C LYS A 532 -29.38 -17.03 -0.70
N LYS A 533 -28.62 -17.95 -0.07
CA LYS A 533 -27.25 -17.65 0.35
C LYS A 533 -26.38 -17.47 -0.89
N LYS A 534 -26.00 -16.22 -1.18
CA LYS A 534 -25.15 -15.85 -2.32
C LYS A 534 -23.68 -15.90 -1.92
N THR A 535 -22.86 -16.51 -2.77
CA THR A 535 -21.40 -16.37 -2.78
C THR A 535 -21.00 -15.30 -3.78
N HIS A 536 -19.84 -14.66 -3.62
CA HIS A 536 -19.34 -13.63 -4.55
C HIS A 536 -20.37 -12.49 -4.75
N ARG A 537 -20.81 -11.91 -3.64
CA ARG A 537 -21.85 -10.88 -3.56
C ARG A 537 -21.44 -9.59 -4.25
N ILE A 538 -22.42 -8.92 -4.84
CA ILE A 538 -22.31 -7.56 -5.39
C ILE A 538 -22.56 -6.58 -4.24
N GLY A 539 -21.67 -5.61 -4.00
CA GLY A 539 -21.86 -4.63 -2.93
C GLY A 539 -23.10 -3.77 -3.16
N ARG A 540 -23.21 -3.18 -4.35
CA ARG A 540 -24.40 -2.46 -4.82
C ARG A 540 -25.43 -3.38 -5.47
N ASP A 541 -25.96 -4.36 -4.74
CA ASP A 541 -26.97 -5.28 -5.28
C ASP A 541 -28.34 -4.59 -5.49
N LEU A 542 -28.46 -3.85 -6.61
CA LEU A 542 -29.66 -3.07 -6.97
C LEU A 542 -30.91 -3.94 -7.13
N VAL A 543 -30.74 -5.18 -7.60
CA VAL A 543 -31.84 -6.14 -7.75
C VAL A 543 -32.39 -6.51 -6.39
N THR A 544 -31.53 -6.90 -5.45
CA THR A 544 -31.94 -7.17 -4.06
C THR A 544 -32.57 -5.94 -3.41
N ALA A 545 -31.96 -4.77 -3.57
CA ALA A 545 -32.48 -3.52 -3.02
C ALA A 545 -33.90 -3.21 -3.54
N HIS A 546 -34.19 -3.44 -4.82
CA HIS A 546 -35.52 -3.26 -5.40
C HIS A 546 -36.54 -4.24 -4.80
N LEU A 547 -36.21 -5.53 -4.79
CA LEU A 547 -37.13 -6.60 -4.35
C LEU A 547 -37.47 -6.47 -2.86
N GLU A 548 -36.49 -6.13 -2.03
CA GLU A 548 -36.74 -5.88 -0.61
C GLU A 548 -37.75 -4.76 -0.39
N GLN A 549 -37.73 -3.72 -1.21
CA GLN A 549 -38.66 -2.59 -1.08
C GLN A 549 -40.08 -2.97 -1.48
N ILE A 550 -40.25 -3.85 -2.48
CA ILE A 550 -41.56 -4.32 -2.92
C ILE A 550 -42.19 -5.29 -1.92
N ILE A 551 -41.39 -6.16 -1.29
CA ILE A 551 -41.91 -7.14 -0.32
C ILE A 551 -42.24 -6.47 1.02
N LYS A 552 -41.50 -5.42 1.39
CA LYS A 552 -41.75 -4.65 2.62
C LYS A 552 -42.93 -3.65 2.49
N SER A 553 -43.34 -3.29 1.28
CA SER A 553 -44.48 -2.40 0.97
C SER A 553 -45.79 -3.16 0.85
#